data_AF-A0A5B7YEW3-F1
#
_entry.id   AF-A0A5B7YEW3-F1
#
_cell.length_a   1.000
_cell.length_b   1.000
_cell.length_c   1.000
_cell.angle_alpha   90.00
_cell.angle_beta   90.00
_cell.angle_gamma   90.00
#
_symmetry.space_group_name_H-M   'P 1'
#
loop_
_entity.id
_entity.type
_entity.pdbx_description
1 polymer ?
#
loop_
_entity_poly.entity_id
_entity_poly.type
_entity_poly.pdbx_seq_one_letter_code
_entity_poly.pdbx_strand_id
1 'polypeptide(L)'
;MNSEIAGQLNEAGTLMLVGMGFVFAFLALLIGGIKLIEVTCRRFPGAPEPVAAGSARKSAGRHSSQEVTPQTIAAISGAIHQHRQAKTKQQENA
;
A
#
# COMPACT_ATOMS: atom_id res chain seq x y z
N MET A 1 35.80 -34.37 27.06
CA MET A 1 35.81 -33.80 25.69
C MET A 1 34.40 -33.74 25.07
N ASN A 2 33.61 -34.83 25.05
CA ASN A 2 32.24 -34.78 24.48
C ASN A 2 31.24 -33.90 25.26
N SER A 3 31.40 -33.77 26.57
CA SER A 3 30.55 -32.93 27.44
C SER A 3 30.72 -31.42 27.19
N GLU A 4 31.95 -30.98 26.90
CA GLU A 4 32.28 -29.58 26.58
C GLU A 4 31.60 -29.14 25.28
N ILE A 5 31.68 -30.00 24.26
CA ILE A 5 31.05 -29.77 22.95
C ILE A 5 29.53 -29.72 23.11
N ALA A 6 28.93 -30.65 23.87
CA ALA A 6 27.50 -30.64 24.14
C ALA A 6 27.04 -29.35 24.84
N GLY A 7 27.83 -28.84 25.80
CA GLY A 7 27.56 -27.56 26.46
C GLY A 7 27.58 -26.37 25.50
N GLN A 8 28.60 -26.30 24.64
CA GLN A 8 28.74 -25.25 23.63
C GLN A 8 27.62 -25.26 22.59
N LEU A 9 27.18 -26.45 22.14
CA LEU A 9 26.04 -26.56 21.22
C LEU A 9 24.73 -26.11 21.89
N ASN A 10 24.54 -26.38 23.17
CA ASN A 10 23.36 -25.93 23.91
C ASN A 10 23.33 -24.40 24.05
N GLU A 11 24.46 -23.77 24.36
CA GLU A 11 24.59 -22.31 24.38
C GLU A 11 24.34 -21.70 22.99
N ALA A 12 24.96 -22.26 21.95
CA ALA A 12 24.78 -21.79 20.58
C ALA A 12 23.33 -21.95 20.11
N GLY A 13 22.69 -23.07 20.43
CA GLY A 13 21.27 -23.32 20.14
C GLY A 13 20.36 -22.32 20.86
N THR A 14 20.65 -22.02 22.12
CA THR A 14 19.93 -21.00 22.90
C THR A 14 20.08 -19.62 22.26
N LEU A 15 21.30 -19.22 21.91
CA LEU A 15 21.57 -17.94 21.23
C LEU A 15 20.86 -17.85 19.88
N MET A 16 20.85 -18.93 19.08
CA MET A 16 20.16 -18.95 17.80
C MET A 16 18.64 -18.81 17.97
N LEU A 17 18.06 -19.53 18.93
CA LEU A 17 16.63 -19.45 19.22
C LEU A 17 16.23 -18.06 19.69
N VAL A 18 17.02 -17.47 20.60
CA VAL A 18 16.78 -16.10 21.09
C VAL A 18 16.88 -15.09 19.96
N GLY A 19 17.93 -15.18 19.13
CA GLY A 19 18.09 -14.29 17.98
C GLY A 19 16.93 -14.40 16.98
N MET A 20 16.56 -15.64 16.62
CA MET A 20 15.44 -15.88 15.70
C MET A 20 14.11 -15.42 16.29
N GLY A 21 13.87 -15.67 17.58
CA GLY A 21 12.67 -15.24 18.29
C GLY A 21 12.56 -13.71 18.37
N PHE A 22 13.66 -13.02 18.66
CA PHE A 22 13.69 -11.57 18.74
C PHE A 22 13.47 -10.92 17.38
N VAL A 23 14.13 -11.41 16.32
CA VAL A 23 13.91 -10.93 14.95
C VAL A 23 12.45 -11.14 14.54
N PHE A 24 11.89 -12.31 14.80
CA PHE A 24 10.48 -12.58 14.51
C PHE A 24 9.54 -11.64 15.26
N ALA A 25 9.74 -11.46 16.57
CA ALA A 25 8.96 -10.54 17.39
C ALA A 25 9.07 -9.09 16.89
N PHE A 26 10.27 -8.66 16.52
CA PHE A 26 10.53 -7.32 16.00
C PHE A 26 9.83 -7.08 14.66
N LEU A 27 9.91 -8.02 13.72
CA LEU A 27 9.19 -7.94 12.44
C LEU A 27 7.67 -7.98 12.64
N ALA A 28 7.17 -8.83 13.53
CA ALA A 28 5.76 -8.86 13.88
C ALA A 28 5.28 -7.52 14.46
N LEU A 29 6.07 -6.90 15.33
CA LEU A 29 5.79 -5.58 15.88
C LEU A 29 5.80 -4.51 14.79
N LEU A 30 6.78 -4.50 13.88
CA LEU A 30 6.82 -3.58 12.73
C LEU A 30 5.59 -3.70 11.85
N ILE A 31 5.20 -4.94 11.49
CA ILE A 31 3.99 -5.21 10.71
C ILE A 31 2.76 -4.73 11.48
N GLY A 32 2.69 -5.00 12.78
CA GLY A 32 1.63 -4.52 13.68
C GLY A 32 1.54 -2.99 13.72
N GLY A 33 2.67 -2.29 13.76
CA GLY A 33 2.75 -0.83 13.72
C GLY A 33 2.21 -0.26 12.42
N ILE A 34 2.60 -0.83 11.28
CA ILE A 34 2.07 -0.45 9.96
C ILE A 34 0.54 -0.66 9.90
N LYS A 35 0.06 -1.80 10.43
CA LYS A 35 -1.37 -2.09 10.52
C LYS A 35 -2.12 -1.12 11.43
N LEU A 36 -1.51 -0.72 12.54
CA LEU A 36 -2.08 0.26 13.44
C LEU A 36 -2.19 1.63 12.77
N ILE A 37 -1.19 2.03 11.98
CA ILE A 37 -1.25 3.24 11.16
C ILE A 37 -2.37 3.13 10.13
N GLU A 38 -2.47 2.00 9.40
CA GLU A 38 -3.55 1.74 8.44
C GLU A 38 -4.94 1.93 9.07
N VAL A 39 -5.15 1.35 10.26
CA VAL A 39 -6.40 1.47 11.01
C VAL A 39 -6.64 2.90 11.48
N THR A 40 -5.60 3.59 11.95
CA THR A 40 -5.69 4.99 12.43
C THR A 40 -6.04 5.93 11.28
N CYS A 41 -5.40 5.79 10.12
CA CYS A 41 -5.72 6.54 8.90
C CYS A 41 -7.14 6.26 8.39
N ARG A 42 -7.61 5.01 8.49
CA ARG A 42 -9.01 4.67 8.17
C ARG A 42 -10.00 5.27 9.16
N ARG A 43 -9.64 5.29 10.44
CA ARG A 43 -10.51 5.76 11.54
C ARG A 43 -10.63 7.29 11.57
N PHE A 44 -9.61 8.00 11.10
CA PHE A 44 -9.56 9.44 10.93
C PHE A 44 -9.26 9.76 9.46
N PRO A 45 -10.28 9.74 8.57
CA PRO A 45 -10.09 10.17 7.20
C PRO A 45 -9.78 11.67 7.20
N GLY A 46 -8.50 12.01 7.17
CA GLY A 46 -8.05 13.32 6.75
C GLY A 46 -8.58 13.59 5.34
N ALA A 47 -8.91 14.85 5.05
CA ALA A 47 -9.37 15.27 3.72
C ALA A 47 -8.51 14.60 2.63
N PRO A 48 -9.12 14.10 1.54
CA PRO A 48 -8.41 13.31 0.55
C PRO A 48 -7.29 14.14 -0.05
N GLU A 49 -6.07 13.94 0.46
CA GLU A 49 -4.88 14.33 -0.26
C GLU A 49 -4.90 13.47 -1.54
N PRO A 50 -4.73 14.06 -2.73
CA PRO A 50 -4.66 13.29 -3.95
C PRO A 50 -3.52 12.32 -3.77
N VAL A 51 -3.83 11.06 -3.49
CA VAL A 51 -2.84 9.99 -3.46
C VAL A 51 -2.23 10.00 -4.86
N ALA A 52 -1.05 10.62 -4.99
CA ALA A 52 -0.21 10.39 -6.14
C ALA A 52 -0.03 8.87 -6.15
N ALA A 53 -0.77 8.22 -7.06
CA ALA A 53 -0.92 6.78 -7.08
C ALA A 53 0.49 6.19 -6.99
N GLY A 54 0.82 5.66 -5.81
CA GLY A 54 2.08 5.00 -5.57
C GLY A 54 2.20 3.98 -6.69
N SER A 55 3.21 4.16 -7.53
CA SER A 55 3.44 3.37 -8.73
C SER A 55 3.41 1.89 -8.35
N ALA A 56 2.23 1.29 -8.45
CA ALA A 56 2.06 -0.14 -8.39
C ALA A 56 2.82 -0.62 -9.61
N ARG A 57 4.00 -1.18 -9.35
CA ARG A 57 4.86 -1.85 -10.31
C ARG A 57 3.99 -2.82 -11.12
N LYS A 58 3.47 -2.35 -12.25
CA LYS A 58 2.80 -3.19 -13.24
C LYS A 58 3.89 -4.13 -13.73
N SER A 59 3.84 -5.37 -13.26
CA SER A 59 4.51 -6.46 -13.94
C SER A 59 4.05 -6.43 -15.39
N ALA A 60 4.97 -6.09 -16.29
CA ALA A 60 4.78 -6.18 -17.72
C ALA A 60 4.33 -7.62 -18.04
N GLY A 61 3.09 -7.76 -18.51
CA GLY A 61 2.51 -9.09 -18.66
C GLY A 61 1.08 -9.13 -19.20
N ARG A 62 0.73 -8.27 -20.15
CA ARG A 62 -0.15 -8.60 -21.29
C ARG A 62 -0.36 -7.39 -22.19
N HIS A 63 0.12 -7.51 -23.42
CA HIS A 63 -0.50 -6.85 -24.56
C HIS A 63 -1.96 -7.30 -24.63
N SER A 64 -2.89 -6.36 -24.62
CA SER A 64 -4.17 -6.49 -25.30
C SER A 64 -4.68 -5.08 -25.61
N SER A 65 -4.64 -4.75 -26.90
CA SER A 65 -5.46 -3.80 -27.66
C SER A 65 -5.80 -2.43 -27.07
N GLN A 66 -5.77 -1.41 -27.95
CA GLN A 66 -6.42 -0.10 -27.78
C GLN A 66 -7.95 -0.24 -27.65
N GLU A 67 -8.44 -1.01 -26.68
CA GLU A 67 -9.83 -0.96 -26.28
C GLU A 67 -9.96 0.21 -25.32
N VAL A 68 -10.64 1.25 -25.79
CA VAL A 68 -11.08 2.35 -24.95
C VAL A 68 -11.96 1.74 -23.86
N THR A 69 -11.40 1.62 -22.65
CA THR A 69 -12.12 0.98 -21.55
C THR A 69 -13.39 1.78 -21.24
N PRO A 70 -14.50 1.13 -20.86
CA PRO A 70 -15.74 1.82 -20.47
C PRO A 70 -15.52 2.88 -19.38
N GLN A 71 -14.52 2.66 -18.53
CA GLN A 71 -14.11 3.61 -17.49
C GLN A 71 -13.53 4.90 -18.05
N THR A 72 -12.73 4.82 -19.12
CA THR A 72 -12.20 6.00 -19.82
C THR A 72 -13.32 6.81 -20.47
N ILE A 73 -14.32 6.14 -21.07
CA ILE A 73 -15.49 6.80 -21.69
C ILE A 73 -16.33 7.52 -20.62
N ALA A 74 -16.56 6.88 -19.47
CA ALA A 74 -17.29 7.48 -18.35
C ALA A 74 -16.57 8.73 -17.79
N ALA A 75 -15.24 8.67 -17.66
CA ALA A 75 -14.44 9.80 -17.20
C ALA A 75 -14.46 10.98 -18.19
N ILE A 76 -14.33 10.71 -19.49
CA ILE A 76 -14.42 11.74 -20.53
C ILE A 76 -15.84 12.34 -20.57
N SER A 77 -16.89 11.52 -20.50
CA SER A 77 -18.28 11.98 -20.47
C SER A 77 -18.56 12.88 -19.26
N GLY A 78 -18.08 12.50 -18.08
CA GLY A 78 -18.16 13.32 -16.87
C GLY A 78 -17.45 14.67 -17.02
N ALA A 79 -16.24 14.66 -17.58
CA ALA A 79 -15.47 15.88 -17.84
C ALA A 79 -16.17 16.82 -18.83
N ILE A 80 -16.76 16.30 -19.91
CA ILE A 80 -17.52 17.10 -20.89
C ILE A 80 -18.79 17.67 -20.24
N HIS A 81 -19.51 16.87 -19.46
CA HIS A 81 -20.71 17.32 -18.78
C HIS A 81 -20.41 18.46 -17.81
N GLN A 82 -19.30 18.36 -17.08
CA GLN A 82 -18.81 19.41 -16.18
C GLN A 82 -18.36 20.67 -16.92
N HIS A 83 -17.68 20.53 -18.07
CA HIS A 83 -17.28 21.66 -18.90
C HIS A 83 -18.48 22.40 -19.51
N ARG A 84 -19.52 21.66 -19.95
CA ARG A 84 -20.75 22.26 -20.49
C ARG A 84 -21.52 23.03 -19.42
N GLN A 85 -21.66 22.45 -18.23
CA GLN A 85 -22.31 23.13 -17.10
C GLN A 85 -21.52 24.36 -16.63
N ALA A 86 -20.19 24.30 -16.65
CA ALA A 86 -19.34 25.46 -16.32
C ALA A 86 -19.52 26.60 -17.33
N LYS A 87 -19.69 26.29 -18.63
CA LYS A 87 -20.02 27.30 -19.65
C LYS A 87 -21.41 27.90 -19.47
N THR A 88 -22.42 27.12 -19.09
CA THR A 88 -23.76 27.65 -18.82
C THR A 88 -23.77 28.58 -17.60
N LYS A 89 -23.00 28.25 -16.54
CA LYS A 89 -22.83 29.14 -15.38
C LYS A 89 -22.04 30.42 -15.69
N GLN A 90 -21.18 30.43 -16.70
CA GLN A 90 -20.48 31.65 -17.14
C GLN A 90 -21.38 32.61 -17.93
N GLN A 91 -22.54 32.17 -18.41
CA GLN A 91 -23.47 33.03 -19.16
C GLN A 91 -24.66 33.55 -18.33
N GLU A 92 -24.86 33.07 -17.10
CA GLU A 92 -25.85 33.62 -16.14
C GLU A 92 -25.33 34.86 -15.38
N ASN A 93 -24.04 35.20 -15.50
CA ASN A 93 -23.41 36.31 -14.79
C ASN A 93 -22.87 37.41 -15.72
N ALA A 94 -23.47 37.56 -16.91
CA ALA A 94 -23.22 38.64 -17.86
C ALA A 94 -24.53 39.35 -18.25
#